data_AF-A0A1Q3CTW6-F1
#
_entry.id   AF-A0A1Q3CTW6-F1
#
_cell.length_a   1.000
_cell.length_b   1.000
_cell.length_c   1.000
_cell.angle_alpha   90.00
_cell.angle_beta   90.00
_cell.angle_gamma   90.00
#
_symmetry.space_group_name_H-M   'P 1'
#
loop_
_entity.id
_entity.type
_entity.pdbx_description
1 polymer ?
#
loop_
_entity_poly.entity_id
_entity_poly.type
_entity_poly.pdbx_seq_one_letter_code
_entity_poly.pdbx_strand_id
1 'polypeptide(L)'
;MDLTNKNIIFYTLFIALMEVAIATSFGEEANLEEHFVISPHKTHVNVLNRLNGNFTIHCKSKDDDVGIHVIPVRQSYDLSFRVNVMGSTLFFCSVTSQRGSINFDLYNAKRDMKRCPTQCNWIVAKVGLIGLKQSKIPEIDMYISWSKSLN
;
A
#
# COMPACT_ATOMS: atom_id res chain seq x y z
N MET A 1 -43.00 -53.08 16.75
CA MET A 1 -41.71 -52.36 16.69
C MET A 1 -41.36 -52.23 15.22
N ASP A 2 -41.86 -51.14 14.63
CA ASP A 2 -42.08 -51.00 13.20
C ASP A 2 -40.79 -50.78 12.40
N LEU A 3 -40.78 -51.30 11.17
CA LEU A 3 -39.70 -51.16 10.19
C LEU A 3 -39.32 -49.69 9.93
N THR A 4 -40.27 -48.77 10.15
CA THR A 4 -40.08 -47.31 10.10
C THR A 4 -39.09 -46.81 11.15
N ASN A 5 -39.05 -47.41 12.34
CA ASN A 5 -38.13 -47.00 13.42
C ASN A 5 -36.68 -47.43 13.13
N LYS A 6 -36.47 -48.62 12.57
CA LYS A 6 -35.13 -49.07 12.15
C LYS A 6 -34.52 -48.16 11.09
N ASN A 7 -35.29 -47.77 10.08
CA ASN A 7 -34.80 -46.90 9.00
C ASN A 7 -34.45 -45.50 9.54
N ILE A 8 -35.26 -44.94 10.43
CA ILE A 8 -34.98 -43.65 11.10
C ILE A 8 -33.67 -43.72 11.90
N ILE A 9 -33.45 -44.81 12.65
CA ILE A 9 -32.21 -45.03 13.41
C ILE A 9 -30.99 -45.13 12.48
N PHE A 10 -31.12 -45.77 11.32
CA PHE A 10 -30.04 -45.80 10.33
C PHE A 10 -29.73 -44.42 9.75
N TYR A 11 -30.74 -43.58 9.49
CA TYR A 11 -30.54 -42.22 8.99
C TYR A 11 -29.88 -41.31 10.03
N THR A 12 -30.25 -41.42 11.31
CA THR A 12 -29.62 -40.61 12.38
C THR A 12 -28.16 -40.98 12.62
N LEU A 13 -27.82 -42.28 12.56
CA LEU A 13 -26.44 -42.76 12.63
C LEU A 13 -25.61 -42.26 11.44
N PHE A 14 -26.18 -42.25 10.23
CA PHE A 14 -25.49 -41.76 9.04
C PHE A 14 -25.22 -40.25 9.08
N ILE A 15 -26.16 -39.46 9.61
CA ILE A 15 -25.99 -38.00 9.79
C ILE A 15 -24.90 -37.70 10.84
N ALA A 16 -24.88 -38.41 11.97
CA ALA A 16 -23.85 -38.23 13.00
C ALA A 16 -22.42 -38.56 12.48
N LEU A 17 -22.29 -39.52 11.56
CA LEU A 17 -21.01 -39.84 10.93
C LEU A 17 -20.53 -38.74 9.95
N MET A 18 -21.47 -38.06 9.29
CA MET A 18 -21.15 -36.91 8.42
C MET A 18 -20.68 -35.69 9.21
N GLU A 19 -21.21 -35.46 10.41
CA GLU A 19 -20.80 -34.35 11.28
C GLU A 19 -19.33 -34.48 11.75
N VAL A 20 -18.89 -35.71 12.06
CA VAL A 20 -17.51 -35.98 12.51
C VAL A 20 -16.49 -35.76 11.40
N ALA A 21 -16.81 -36.14 10.15
CA ALA A 21 -15.92 -35.91 9.00
C ALA A 21 -15.69 -34.42 8.74
N ILE A 22 -16.76 -33.62 8.88
CA ILE A 22 -16.70 -32.16 8.74
C ILE A 22 -15.80 -31.57 9.84
N ALA A 23 -15.94 -32.03 11.09
CA ALA A 23 -15.10 -31.57 12.21
C ALA A 23 -13.61 -31.88 12.03
N THR A 24 -13.25 -32.98 11.34
CA THR A 24 -11.85 -33.32 11.03
C THR A 24 -11.28 -32.61 9.80
N SER A 25 -12.11 -31.96 8.98
CA SER A 25 -11.67 -31.18 7.82
C SER A 25 -11.42 -29.69 8.12
N PHE A 26 -11.79 -29.22 9.32
CA PHE A 26 -11.59 -27.84 9.78
C PHE A 26 -10.33 -27.65 10.64
N GLY A 27 -9.34 -28.52 10.48
CA GLY A 27 -8.06 -28.42 11.18
C GLY A 27 -6.93 -28.87 10.29
N GLU A 28 -6.39 -27.94 9.49
CA GLU A 28 -4.95 -27.69 9.25
C GLU A 28 -4.75 -26.85 7.95
N GLU A 29 -4.25 -25.63 8.16
CA GLU A 29 -3.70 -24.63 7.24
C GLU A 29 -4.55 -23.94 6.15
N ALA A 30 -5.03 -22.73 6.51
CA ALA A 30 -4.95 -21.57 5.62
C ALA A 30 -4.39 -20.37 6.41
N ASN A 31 -3.06 -20.24 6.46
CA ASN A 31 -2.40 -18.98 6.79
C ASN A 31 -2.59 -18.00 5.61
N LEU A 32 -3.75 -17.35 5.54
CA LEU A 32 -3.91 -16.11 4.79
C LEU A 32 -4.79 -15.17 5.62
N GLU A 33 -4.16 -14.41 6.50
CA GLU A 33 -4.75 -13.18 7.04
C GLU A 33 -4.97 -12.22 5.85
N GLU A 34 -6.06 -12.41 5.10
CA GLU A 34 -6.68 -11.34 4.31
C GLU A 34 -7.30 -10.35 5.30
N HIS A 35 -6.43 -9.59 5.95
CA HIS A 35 -6.86 -8.46 6.77
C HIS A 35 -7.38 -7.38 5.81
N PHE A 36 -8.69 -7.35 5.58
CA PHE A 36 -9.33 -6.29 4.81
C PHE A 36 -8.99 -4.93 5.45
N VAL A 37 -8.24 -4.12 4.73
CA VAL A 37 -7.77 -2.83 5.18
C VAL A 37 -8.85 -1.78 4.93
N ILE A 38 -9.51 -1.35 6.00
CA ILE A 38 -10.39 -0.18 5.95
C ILE A 38 -9.59 1.05 6.32
N SER A 39 -9.15 1.83 5.32
CA SER A 39 -8.66 3.18 5.58
C SER A 39 -9.83 4.17 5.58
N PRO A 40 -10.27 4.68 6.75
CA PRO A 40 -11.38 5.63 6.80
C PRO A 40 -11.02 6.98 6.15
N HIS A 41 -9.72 7.29 6.05
CA HIS A 41 -9.21 8.56 5.58
C HIS A 41 -8.62 8.48 4.18
N LYS A 42 -8.59 9.63 3.49
CA LYS A 42 -7.74 9.81 2.32
C LYS A 42 -6.30 10.00 2.78
N THR A 43 -5.37 9.42 2.03
CA THR A 43 -3.95 9.73 2.14
C THR A 43 -3.60 10.80 1.13
N HIS A 44 -2.84 11.79 1.58
CA HIS A 44 -2.32 12.88 0.78
C HIS A 44 -0.80 12.76 0.70
N VAL A 45 -0.28 12.62 -0.51
CA VAL A 45 1.16 12.63 -0.79
C VAL A 45 1.51 14.03 -1.30
N ASN A 46 2.45 14.68 -0.62
CA ASN A 46 2.99 15.98 -1.02
C ASN A 46 4.50 15.85 -1.27
N VAL A 47 4.97 16.40 -2.39
CA VAL A 47 6.40 16.44 -2.72
C VAL A 47 6.85 17.87 -2.96
N LEU A 48 7.55 18.45 -1.99
CA LEU A 48 8.03 19.83 -2.05
C LEU A 48 9.34 19.95 -2.83
N ASN A 49 9.39 20.93 -3.74
CA ASN A 49 10.62 21.29 -4.45
C ASN A 49 11.49 22.27 -3.63
N ARG A 50 12.61 21.78 -3.11
CA ARG A 50 13.68 22.60 -2.48
C ARG A 50 14.95 22.70 -3.33
N LEU A 51 14.88 22.35 -4.62
CA LEU A 51 15.94 22.64 -5.57
C LEU A 51 15.91 24.11 -6.00
N ASN A 52 16.99 24.53 -6.67
CA ASN A 52 17.08 25.83 -7.34
C ASN A 52 16.60 25.76 -8.81
N GLY A 53 15.95 24.67 -9.19
CA GLY A 53 15.39 24.45 -10.53
C GLY A 53 14.20 23.50 -10.46
N ASN A 54 13.55 23.31 -11.60
CA ASN A 54 12.40 22.42 -11.68
C ASN A 54 12.86 20.95 -11.58
N PHE A 55 11.98 20.10 -11.04
CA PHE A 55 12.07 18.66 -11.25
C PHE A 55 10.83 18.19 -12.00
N THR A 56 10.94 17.05 -12.68
CA THR A 56 9.79 16.36 -13.27
C THR A 56 9.50 15.12 -12.45
N ILE A 57 8.25 14.90 -12.13
CA ILE A 57 7.77 13.67 -11.49
C ILE A 57 6.78 12.96 -12.40
N HIS A 58 6.97 11.66 -12.56
CA HIS A 58 6.04 10.77 -13.23
C HIS A 58 5.64 9.67 -12.27
N CYS A 59 4.37 9.61 -11.89
CA CYS A 59 3.86 8.57 -11.02
C CYS A 59 2.91 7.64 -11.76
N LYS A 60 2.92 6.36 -11.38
CA LYS A 60 1.97 5.35 -11.85
C LYS A 60 1.56 4.47 -10.68
N SER A 61 0.34 3.95 -10.73
CA SER A 61 -0.10 2.81 -9.93
C SER A 61 -0.07 1.55 -10.80
N LYS A 62 -0.45 0.40 -10.22
CA LYS A 62 -0.56 -0.86 -10.98
C LYS A 62 -1.50 -0.72 -12.18
N ASP A 63 -2.61 -0.02 -11.98
CA ASP A 63 -3.74 -0.02 -12.91
C ASP A 63 -3.87 1.32 -13.66
N ASP A 64 -3.28 2.40 -13.14
CA ASP A 64 -3.45 3.77 -13.67
C ASP A 64 -2.12 4.52 -13.82
N ASP A 65 -1.94 5.23 -14.93
CA ASP A 65 -0.90 6.25 -15.04
C ASP A 65 -1.43 7.56 -14.42
N VAL A 66 -0.76 8.06 -13.38
CA VAL A 66 -1.14 9.32 -12.72
C VAL A 66 -0.69 10.51 -13.58
N GLY A 67 0.35 10.33 -14.39
CA GLY A 67 0.84 11.31 -15.33
C GLY A 67 2.17 11.96 -14.93
N ILE A 68 2.62 12.84 -15.83
CA ILE A 68 3.89 13.55 -15.74
C ILE A 68 3.62 15.01 -15.35
N HIS A 69 4.34 15.50 -14.34
CA HIS A 69 4.24 16.87 -13.86
C HIS A 69 5.62 17.52 -13.72
N VAL A 70 5.75 18.75 -14.20
CA VAL A 70 6.93 19.59 -13.94
C VAL A 70 6.63 20.46 -12.73
N ILE A 71 7.45 20.36 -11.69
CA ILE A 71 7.24 21.05 -10.41
C ILE A 71 8.22 22.22 -10.29
N PRO A 72 7.73 23.47 -10.34
CA PRO A 72 8.58 24.65 -10.21
C PRO A 72 9.25 24.78 -8.84
N VAL A 73 10.24 25.65 -8.78
CA VAL A 73 10.97 25.98 -7.54
C VAL A 73 9.97 26.46 -6.46
N ARG A 74 10.09 25.90 -5.24
CA ARG A 74 9.20 26.15 -4.09
C ARG A 74 7.73 25.75 -4.26
N GLN A 75 7.38 25.06 -5.33
CA GLN A 75 6.05 24.46 -5.49
C GLN A 75 6.07 23.00 -5.03
N SER A 76 4.87 22.42 -4.91
CA SER A 76 4.70 21.01 -4.57
C SER A 76 3.92 20.25 -5.64
N TYR A 77 4.20 18.95 -5.72
CA TYR A 77 3.30 17.97 -6.33
C TYR A 77 2.36 17.42 -5.26
N ASP A 78 1.11 17.17 -5.62
CA ASP A 78 0.07 16.67 -4.74
C ASP A 78 -0.69 15.50 -5.37
N LEU A 79 -0.86 14.42 -4.61
CA LEU A 79 -1.63 13.25 -5.00
C LEU A 79 -2.49 12.79 -3.82
N SER A 80 -3.80 12.61 -4.04
CA SER A 80 -4.75 12.25 -2.99
C SER A 80 -5.58 11.03 -3.38
N PHE A 81 -5.65 10.02 -2.52
CA PHE A 81 -6.33 8.75 -2.81
C PHE A 81 -6.83 8.07 -1.54
N ARG A 82 -7.63 7.02 -1.69
CA ARG A 82 -7.93 6.06 -0.62
C ARG A 82 -7.15 4.77 -0.87
N VAL A 83 -6.59 4.20 0.19
CA VAL A 83 -5.95 2.88 0.12
C VAL A 83 -7.00 1.85 -0.25
N ASN A 84 -6.67 0.95 -1.17
CA ASN A 84 -7.54 -0.14 -1.57
C ASN A 84 -7.74 -1.11 -0.41
N VAL A 85 -8.81 -1.87 -0.50
CA VAL A 85 -9.24 -2.74 0.58
C VAL A 85 -8.28 -3.91 0.86
N MET A 86 -7.44 -4.27 -0.10
CA MET A 86 -6.39 -5.29 0.07
C MET A 86 -5.12 -4.73 0.73
N GLY A 87 -5.09 -3.43 1.08
CA GLY A 87 -3.89 -2.79 1.65
C GLY A 87 -2.68 -2.82 0.72
N SER A 88 -2.92 -2.84 -0.60
CA SER A 88 -1.89 -3.07 -1.62
C SER A 88 -1.64 -1.86 -2.52
N THR A 89 -2.27 -0.71 -2.24
CA THR A 89 -2.06 0.52 -3.02
C THR A 89 -0.58 0.88 -3.08
N LEU A 90 -0.10 1.10 -4.30
CA LEU A 90 1.30 1.37 -4.60
C LEU A 90 1.37 2.45 -5.67
N PHE A 91 2.21 3.45 -5.46
CA PHE A 91 2.55 4.47 -6.45
C PHE A 91 4.07 4.49 -6.65
N PHE A 92 4.50 3.98 -7.79
CA PHE A 92 5.89 4.00 -8.24
C PHE A 92 6.10 5.26 -9.08
N CYS A 93 7.10 6.06 -8.68
CA CYS A 93 7.36 7.34 -9.29
C CYS A 93 8.82 7.48 -9.73
N SER A 94 9.01 8.15 -10.86
CA SER A 94 10.29 8.67 -11.30
C SER A 94 10.38 10.16 -11.01
N VAL A 95 11.44 10.59 -10.35
CA VAL A 95 11.77 12.01 -10.12
C VAL A 95 13.05 12.31 -10.89
N THR A 96 13.02 13.29 -11.78
CA THR A 96 14.15 13.67 -12.62
C THR A 96 14.47 15.15 -12.50
N SER A 97 15.76 15.47 -12.51
CA SER A 97 16.25 16.85 -12.55
C SER A 97 17.63 16.88 -13.21
N GLN A 98 18.24 18.07 -13.31
CA GLN A 98 19.64 18.22 -13.73
C GLN A 98 20.64 17.46 -12.83
N ARG A 99 20.21 17.00 -11.65
CA ARG A 99 21.05 16.22 -10.72
C ARG A 99 21.03 14.71 -11.00
N GLY A 100 20.12 14.25 -11.85
CA GLY A 100 19.93 12.83 -12.15
C GLY A 100 18.48 12.39 -11.94
N SER A 101 18.30 11.10 -11.72
CA SER A 101 16.98 10.48 -11.58
C SER A 101 16.88 9.63 -10.31
N ILE A 102 15.66 9.51 -9.78
CA ILE A 102 15.29 8.63 -8.68
C ILE A 102 14.04 7.88 -9.11
N ASN A 103 14.09 6.56 -9.07
CA ASN A 103 12.89 5.71 -9.21
C ASN A 103 12.60 5.11 -7.84
N PHE A 104 11.38 5.31 -7.36
CA PHE A 104 11.03 4.93 -6.00
C PHE A 104 9.52 4.75 -5.83
N ASP A 105 9.13 3.83 -4.93
CA ASP A 105 7.75 3.68 -4.47
C ASP A 105 7.41 4.85 -3.54
N LEU A 106 7.01 5.98 -4.12
CA LEU A 106 6.68 7.21 -3.41
C LEU A 106 5.57 6.99 -2.38
N TYR A 107 4.66 6.06 -2.67
CA TYR A 107 3.75 5.52 -1.68
C TYR A 107 3.64 4.00 -1.81
N ASN A 108 3.76 3.28 -0.68
CA ASN A 108 3.56 1.84 -0.57
C ASN A 108 2.69 1.56 0.66
N ALA A 109 1.46 1.09 0.48
CA ALA A 109 0.50 0.90 1.57
C ALA A 109 1.05 0.07 2.74
N LYS A 110 1.80 -1.01 2.47
CA LYS A 110 2.40 -1.86 3.51
C LYS A 110 3.37 -1.10 4.41
N ARG A 111 4.09 -0.12 3.85
CA ARG A 111 5.04 0.76 4.57
C ARG A 111 4.33 1.97 5.19
N ASP A 112 3.49 2.62 4.40
CA ASP A 112 3.09 4.02 4.63
C ASP A 112 1.81 4.16 5.45
N MET A 113 0.96 3.15 5.50
CA MET A 113 -0.25 3.21 6.31
C MET A 113 0.01 3.46 7.80
N LYS A 114 1.14 2.96 8.33
CA LYS A 114 1.55 3.21 9.73
C LYS A 114 2.45 4.44 9.85
N ARG A 115 3.26 4.71 8.83
CA ARG A 115 4.28 5.79 8.83
C ARG A 115 3.66 7.17 8.57
N CYS A 116 2.70 7.24 7.64
CA CYS A 116 2.01 8.45 7.22
C CYS A 116 0.54 8.17 6.81
N PRO A 117 -0.33 7.80 7.78
CA PRO A 117 -1.71 7.38 7.50
C PRO A 117 -2.51 8.39 6.66
N THR A 118 -2.30 9.70 6.86
CA THR A 118 -3.07 10.74 6.15
C THR A 118 -2.20 11.74 5.41
N GLN A 119 -0.94 11.96 5.82
CA GLN A 119 -0.06 12.99 5.25
C GLN A 119 1.35 12.41 5.03
N CYS A 120 1.63 12.01 3.79
CA CYS A 120 2.93 11.50 3.36
C CYS A 120 3.74 12.60 2.68
N ASN A 121 4.63 13.22 3.45
CA ASN A 121 5.42 14.36 2.98
C ASN A 121 6.81 13.94 2.53
N TRP A 122 7.19 14.45 1.37
CA TRP A 122 8.49 14.27 0.75
C TRP A 122 9.09 15.61 0.34
N ILE A 123 10.42 15.64 0.27
CA ILE A 123 11.17 16.81 -0.17
C ILE A 123 12.17 16.37 -1.23
N VAL A 124 12.13 17.01 -2.39
CA VAL A 124 13.20 16.92 -3.39
C VAL A 124 14.23 18.01 -3.09
N ALA A 125 15.45 17.62 -2.78
CA ALA A 125 16.54 18.50 -2.39
C ALA A 125 17.84 18.18 -3.11
N LYS A 126 18.88 19.00 -2.89
CA LYS A 126 20.19 18.84 -3.54
C LYS A 126 20.79 17.44 -3.36
N VAL A 127 20.50 16.82 -2.24
CA VAL A 127 21.00 15.52 -1.79
C VAL A 127 20.21 14.33 -2.36
N GLY A 128 18.93 14.54 -2.69
CA GLY A 128 18.05 13.48 -3.15
C GLY A 128 16.59 13.73 -2.76
N LEU A 129 15.85 12.63 -2.63
CA LEU A 129 14.48 12.59 -2.11
C LEU A 129 14.53 12.26 -0.62
N ILE A 130 13.88 13.09 0.20
CA ILE A 130 13.83 12.97 1.66
C ILE A 130 12.38 12.69 2.05
N GLY A 131 12.14 11.60 2.78
CA GLY A 131 10.83 11.28 3.35
C GLY A 131 10.73 11.76 4.80
N LEU A 132 9.56 12.28 5.15
CA LEU A 132 9.23 12.71 6.51
C LEU A 132 8.20 11.78 7.13
N LYS A 133 8.38 11.43 8.40
CA LYS A 133 7.38 10.73 9.19
C LYS A 133 6.20 11.67 9.48
N GLN A 134 5.00 11.11 9.52
CA GLN A 134 3.86 11.87 10.03
C GLN A 134 3.89 11.91 11.57
N SER A 135 4.31 13.04 12.11
CA SER A 135 4.44 13.28 13.55
C SER A 135 4.22 14.76 13.86
N LYS A 136 4.01 15.10 15.15
CA LYS A 136 3.89 16.51 15.60
C LYS A 136 5.11 17.35 15.21
N ILE A 137 6.28 16.73 15.28
CA ILE A 137 7.55 17.28 14.82
C ILE A 137 7.99 16.39 13.65
N PRO A 138 7.97 16.87 12.40
CA PRO A 138 8.36 16.06 11.26
C PRO A 138 9.81 15.59 11.36
N GLU A 139 10.01 14.27 11.38
CA GLU A 139 11.32 13.64 11.45
C GLU A 139 11.69 13.07 10.08
N ILE A 140 12.96 13.21 9.70
CA ILE A 140 13.50 12.53 8.51
C ILE A 140 13.71 11.06 8.87
N ASP A 141 13.10 10.18 8.10
CA ASP A 141 13.15 8.73 8.33
C ASP A 141 13.39 7.96 7.02
N MET A 142 13.41 8.64 5.86
CA MET A 142 13.83 8.06 4.58
C MET A 142 14.70 9.01 3.78
N TYR A 143 15.67 8.44 3.07
CA TYR A 143 16.61 9.16 2.23
C TYR A 143 16.99 8.33 1.00
N ILE A 144 16.79 8.91 -0.18
CA ILE A 144 17.09 8.27 -1.47
C ILE A 144 17.96 9.23 -2.27
N SER A 145 19.21 8.85 -2.55
CA SER A 145 20.15 9.68 -3.30
C SER A 145 19.82 9.69 -4.79
N TRP A 146 20.16 10.78 -5.48
CA TRP A 146 20.15 10.84 -6.93
C TRP A 146 21.01 9.72 -7.53
N SER A 147 20.49 9.00 -8.52
CA SER A 147 21.34 8.22 -9.41
C SER A 147 22.00 9.17 -10.40
N LYS A 148 23.28 8.97 -10.70
CA LYS A 148 23.98 9.82 -11.67
C LYS A 148 23.36 9.60 -13.05
N SER A 149 23.02 10.67 -13.76
CA SER A 149 22.71 10.55 -15.19
C SER A 149 23.97 10.06 -15.89
N LEU A 150 23.87 8.93 -16.59
CA LEU A 150 24.88 8.52 -17.55
C LEU A 150 24.79 9.53 -18.70
N ASN A 151 25.68 10.52 -18.68
CA ASN A 151 25.94 11.38 -19.84
C ASN A 151 26.70 10.59 -20.90
#